data_AF-A0A317Y8G1-F1
#
_entry.id   AF-A0A317Y8G1-F1
#
_cell.length_a   1.000
_cell.length_b   1.000
_cell.length_c   1.000
_cell.angle_alpha   90.00
_cell.angle_beta   90.00
_cell.angle_gamma   90.00
#
_symmetry.space_group_name_H-M   'P 1'
#
loop_
_entity.id
_entity.type
_entity.pdbx_description
1 polymer ?
#
loop_
_entity_poly.entity_id
_entity_poly.type
_entity_poly.pdbx_seq_one_letter_code
_entity_poly.pdbx_strand_id
1 'polypeptide(L)'
;MAASLSKHLRLRLRGGGGEHCLLPSRASTSHTSSPPPPLLSRPPAAAAPPPPGAGNEASAWSKLFLFAPGAITFGLGTWQLFRRQEKIDMLDYRTRRLEMEPVAWNESALSSVLRDPSALEFRKIVCEGDFDKEKSVFIGPRSRSISGVTENGYYVITPLIPRSTPDSLQSPILVNRGWVPRGWHDKNVKDLQILDEASESPKAVKPDEKGSWWKFWSNKPKSSPEFEKPRMPPVRVIGVIRGSEKPSIFVPANEPNSGQWFYVDVPMIARACGLPENTVYIEDINEDVSPTNPYPVPKDVNTLIRHSVMPDDHLKYTFTWYTLSAAVTYMASKRIKAKKLSSGVTAILLVRFLMIITWKAFSLHDWTWPLFFLHQRLVAMPSEKSILNYFRDKSMNQDA
;
A
#
# COMPACT_ATOMS: atom_id res chain seq x y z
N MET A 1 -33.39 15.35 20.02
CA MET A 1 -34.17 16.57 19.70
C MET A 1 -33.40 17.36 18.64
N ALA A 2 -34.09 18.05 17.72
CA ALA A 2 -33.66 19.14 16.81
C ALA A 2 -32.15 19.26 16.42
N ALA A 3 -31.74 19.11 15.15
CA ALA A 3 -31.88 20.09 14.05
C ALA A 3 -31.13 21.40 14.29
N SER A 4 -30.51 22.12 13.34
CA SER A 4 -30.15 22.02 11.91
C SER A 4 -29.66 23.45 11.53
N LEU A 5 -29.23 23.68 10.28
CA LEU A 5 -29.00 25.01 9.63
C LEU A 5 -27.72 25.78 10.05
N SER A 6 -27.24 26.77 9.27
CA SER A 6 -27.10 26.92 7.81
C SER A 6 -26.30 28.20 7.49
N LYS A 7 -25.33 28.09 6.58
CA LYS A 7 -24.72 29.13 5.71
C LYS A 7 -25.21 30.59 5.82
N HIS A 8 -24.28 31.54 5.93
CA HIS A 8 -24.08 32.60 4.92
C HIS A 8 -22.84 33.47 5.17
N LEU A 9 -22.16 33.89 4.10
CA LEU A 9 -21.42 35.16 4.05
C LEU A 9 -21.68 35.84 2.69
N ARG A 10 -21.94 37.14 2.70
CA ARG A 10 -21.86 38.05 1.55
C ARG A 10 -21.00 39.24 1.98
N LEU A 11 -20.11 39.73 1.12
CA LEU A 11 -19.41 41.00 1.30
C LEU A 11 -19.75 41.98 0.19
N ARG A 12 -19.73 43.28 0.54
CA ARG A 12 -20.30 44.39 -0.24
C ARG A 12 -19.46 45.66 -0.02
N LEU A 13 -18.96 46.24 -1.10
CA LEU A 13 -18.37 47.59 -1.22
C LEU A 13 -18.83 48.10 -2.60
N ARG A 14 -19.53 49.22 -2.86
CA ARG A 14 -19.74 50.57 -2.29
C ARG A 14 -18.72 51.64 -2.71
N GLY A 15 -19.24 52.65 -3.45
CA GLY A 15 -18.60 53.93 -3.82
C GLY A 15 -18.66 54.15 -5.34
N GLY A 16 -19.10 55.28 -5.90
CA GLY A 16 -19.67 56.54 -5.39
C GLY A 16 -20.30 57.36 -6.55
N GLY A 17 -20.97 58.50 -6.29
CA GLY A 17 -21.59 59.35 -7.34
C GLY A 17 -20.56 60.15 -8.17
N GLY A 18 -20.90 60.92 -9.21
CA GLY A 18 -22.22 61.26 -9.76
C GLY A 18 -22.46 62.78 -9.77
N GLU A 19 -22.55 63.43 -10.95
CA GLU A 19 -23.03 64.82 -11.11
C GLU A 19 -23.46 65.14 -12.56
N HIS A 20 -24.29 66.18 -12.75
CA HIS A 20 -24.97 66.57 -14.01
C HIS A 20 -24.67 68.03 -14.40
N CYS A 21 -24.60 68.35 -15.70
CA CYS A 21 -24.90 69.70 -16.26
C CYS A 21 -25.10 69.61 -17.80
N LEU A 22 -26.34 69.64 -18.32
CA LEU A 22 -27.09 70.76 -18.92
C LEU A 22 -26.80 71.08 -20.41
N LEU A 23 -27.87 71.43 -21.13
CA LEU A 23 -27.99 71.63 -22.59
C LEU A 23 -27.64 73.08 -23.01
N PRO A 24 -27.65 73.39 -24.32
CA PRO A 24 -28.80 74.16 -24.81
C PRO A 24 -29.33 73.76 -26.21
N SER A 25 -30.50 74.33 -26.54
CA SER A 25 -31.11 74.35 -27.89
C SER A 25 -30.74 75.71 -28.59
N ARG A 26 -31.12 76.08 -29.82
CA ARG A 26 -32.19 75.65 -30.75
C ARG A 26 -31.92 76.22 -32.15
N ALA A 27 -32.09 75.45 -33.24
CA ALA A 27 -32.61 76.00 -34.50
C ALA A 27 -33.16 74.95 -35.48
N SER A 28 -34.20 75.33 -36.22
CA SER A 28 -34.88 74.53 -37.24
C SER A 28 -34.41 74.92 -38.65
N THR A 29 -34.27 73.96 -39.55
CA THR A 29 -34.51 74.17 -40.98
C THR A 29 -35.39 73.06 -41.53
N SER A 30 -36.37 73.45 -42.33
CA SER A 30 -37.37 72.57 -42.93
C SER A 30 -37.01 72.25 -44.37
N HIS A 31 -36.93 70.97 -44.74
CA HIS A 31 -36.98 70.54 -46.13
C HIS A 31 -38.00 69.41 -46.32
N THR A 32 -38.94 69.66 -47.24
CA THR A 32 -40.08 68.84 -47.64
C THR A 32 -39.73 67.82 -48.73
N SER A 33 -40.63 66.86 -48.95
CA SER A 33 -40.71 65.88 -50.07
C SER A 33 -39.61 64.80 -50.10
N SER A 34 -39.91 63.50 -50.01
CA SER A 34 -40.86 62.71 -50.81
C SER A 34 -41.23 61.39 -50.11
N PRO A 35 -42.35 60.73 -50.45
CA PRO A 35 -42.64 59.38 -49.95
C PRO A 35 -41.71 58.34 -50.60
N PRO A 36 -41.30 57.27 -49.89
CA PRO A 36 -40.54 56.17 -50.49
C PRO A 36 -41.43 55.34 -51.44
N PRO A 37 -40.86 54.75 -52.51
CA PRO A 37 -41.59 53.84 -53.39
C PRO A 37 -41.97 52.54 -52.63
N PRO A 38 -43.01 51.82 -53.08
CA PRO A 38 -43.43 50.58 -52.43
C PRO A 38 -42.32 49.53 -52.49
N LEU A 39 -42.08 48.85 -51.36
CA LEU A 39 -41.13 47.76 -51.25
C LEU A 39 -41.57 46.58 -52.13
N LEU A 40 -40.90 46.42 -53.28
CA LEU A 40 -40.95 45.17 -54.04
C LEU A 40 -40.50 44.02 -53.12
N SER A 41 -41.38 43.04 -52.96
CA SER A 41 -41.12 41.84 -52.16
C SER A 41 -39.94 41.06 -52.74
N ARG A 42 -38.76 41.24 -52.13
CA ARG A 42 -37.55 40.48 -52.46
C ARG A 42 -37.86 38.97 -52.32
N PRO A 43 -37.66 38.15 -53.36
CA PRO A 43 -37.84 36.70 -53.22
C PRO A 43 -36.87 36.18 -52.15
N PRO A 44 -37.21 35.09 -51.43
CA PRO A 44 -36.33 34.53 -50.40
C PRO A 44 -34.97 34.24 -51.03
N ALA A 45 -33.91 34.81 -50.43
CA ALA A 45 -32.56 34.54 -50.88
C ALA A 45 -32.32 33.03 -50.79
N ALA A 46 -32.04 32.39 -51.92
CA ALA A 46 -31.72 30.97 -51.96
C ALA A 46 -30.60 30.71 -50.95
N ALA A 47 -30.83 29.79 -50.01
CA ALA A 47 -29.83 29.44 -49.01
C ALA A 47 -28.54 29.03 -49.73
N ALA A 48 -27.43 29.69 -49.39
CA ALA A 48 -26.14 29.36 -50.00
C ALA A 48 -25.87 27.87 -49.79
N PRO A 49 -25.42 27.13 -50.83
CA PRO A 49 -25.11 25.72 -50.67
C PRO A 49 -24.03 25.56 -49.60
N PRO A 50 -24.10 24.52 -48.74
CA PRO A 50 -23.09 24.28 -47.73
C PRO A 50 -21.71 24.11 -48.40
N PRO A 51 -20.62 24.58 -47.76
CA PRO A 51 -19.29 24.55 -48.36
C PRO A 51 -18.91 23.11 -48.75
N PRO A 52 -18.40 22.88 -49.98
CA PRO A 52 -18.11 21.55 -50.48
C PRO A 52 -16.99 20.91 -49.65
N GLY A 53 -17.35 19.89 -48.84
CA GLY A 53 -16.42 19.11 -48.03
C GLY A 53 -16.90 18.83 -46.60
N ALA A 54 -17.65 19.76 -45.98
CA ALA A 54 -17.94 19.72 -44.53
C ALA A 54 -18.63 18.42 -44.04
N GLY A 55 -19.50 17.82 -44.86
CA GLY A 55 -20.17 16.55 -44.53
C GLY A 55 -19.26 15.31 -44.60
N ASN A 56 -18.22 15.34 -45.44
CA ASN A 56 -17.31 14.19 -45.60
C ASN A 56 -16.31 14.11 -44.44
N GLU A 57 -15.81 15.24 -43.96
CA GLU A 57 -14.90 15.28 -42.82
C GLU A 57 -15.59 14.81 -41.53
N ALA A 58 -16.77 15.36 -41.21
CA ALA A 58 -17.56 14.92 -40.06
C ALA A 58 -17.91 13.41 -40.11
N SER A 59 -18.16 12.88 -41.31
CA SER A 59 -18.36 11.43 -41.55
C SER A 59 -17.06 10.62 -41.35
N ALA A 60 -15.90 11.17 -41.71
CA ALA A 60 -14.60 10.52 -41.51
C ALA A 60 -14.23 10.46 -40.02
N TRP A 61 -14.34 11.57 -39.29
CA TRP A 61 -14.15 11.62 -37.84
C TRP A 61 -15.08 10.64 -37.11
N SER A 62 -16.36 10.61 -37.49
CA SER A 62 -17.36 9.69 -36.91
C SER A 62 -16.97 8.20 -37.10
N LYS A 63 -16.32 7.84 -38.21
CA LYS A 63 -15.81 6.47 -38.44
C LYS A 63 -14.55 6.18 -37.62
N LEU A 64 -13.68 7.18 -37.43
CA LEU A 64 -12.48 7.04 -36.60
C LEU A 64 -12.85 6.82 -35.12
N PHE A 65 -13.86 7.51 -34.60
CA PHE A 65 -14.34 7.32 -33.22
C PHE A 65 -14.80 5.88 -32.92
N LEU A 66 -15.25 5.10 -33.91
CA LEU A 66 -15.59 3.69 -33.71
C LEU A 66 -14.38 2.82 -33.30
N PHE A 67 -13.16 3.24 -33.60
CA PHE A 67 -11.93 2.55 -33.21
C PHE A 67 -11.40 2.98 -31.84
N ALA A 68 -11.92 4.08 -31.25
CA ALA A 68 -11.42 4.60 -29.99
C ALA A 68 -11.40 3.58 -28.83
N PRO A 69 -12.44 2.73 -28.61
CA PRO A 69 -12.37 1.72 -27.56
C PRO A 69 -11.37 0.59 -27.88
N GLY A 70 -11.14 0.29 -29.17
CA GLY A 70 -10.10 -0.64 -29.63
C GLY A 70 -8.69 -0.11 -29.36
N ALA A 71 -8.46 1.19 -29.58
CA ALA A 71 -7.20 1.87 -29.26
C ALA A 71 -6.96 1.98 -27.74
N ILE A 72 -7.98 2.29 -26.95
CA ILE A 72 -7.89 2.33 -25.48
C ILE A 72 -7.53 0.94 -24.92
N THR A 73 -8.22 -0.10 -25.37
CA THR A 73 -7.94 -1.48 -24.91
C THR A 73 -6.59 -1.99 -25.40
N PHE A 74 -6.12 -1.57 -26.58
CA PHE A 74 -4.74 -1.83 -27.02
C PHE A 74 -3.73 -1.17 -26.07
N GLY A 75 -3.90 0.13 -25.78
CA GLY A 75 -3.03 0.87 -24.85
C GLY A 75 -3.01 0.26 -23.44
N LEU A 76 -4.15 -0.24 -22.94
CA LEU A 76 -4.20 -0.99 -21.69
C LEU A 76 -3.42 -2.32 -21.76
N GLY A 77 -3.51 -3.07 -22.86
CA GLY A 77 -2.70 -4.28 -23.08
C GLY A 77 -1.20 -3.98 -23.12
N THR A 78 -0.80 -2.92 -23.81
CA THR A 78 0.61 -2.47 -23.87
C THR A 78 1.11 -2.01 -22.51
N TRP A 79 0.30 -1.27 -21.74
CA TRP A 79 0.63 -0.89 -20.37
C TRP A 79 0.78 -2.10 -19.44
N GLN A 80 -0.09 -3.11 -19.55
CA GLN A 80 0.04 -4.36 -18.77
C GLN A 80 1.33 -5.13 -19.11
N LEU A 81 1.80 -5.07 -20.36
CA LEU A 81 3.07 -5.67 -20.77
C LEU A 81 4.28 -4.94 -20.17
N PHE A 82 4.32 -3.60 -20.20
CA PHE A 82 5.37 -2.84 -19.51
C PHE A 82 5.33 -3.08 -18.00
N ARG A 83 4.14 -3.08 -17.41
CA ARG A 83 3.96 -3.33 -15.97
C ARG A 83 4.37 -4.75 -15.58
N ARG A 84 4.20 -5.73 -16.46
CA ARG A 84 4.77 -7.08 -16.29
C ARG A 84 6.29 -7.03 -16.22
N GLN A 85 6.96 -6.29 -17.10
CA GLN A 85 8.42 -6.19 -17.09
C GLN A 85 8.93 -5.54 -15.81
N GLU A 86 8.34 -4.42 -15.39
CA GLU A 86 8.66 -3.77 -14.10
C GLU A 86 8.48 -4.73 -12.91
N LYS A 87 7.49 -5.63 -12.98
CA LYS A 87 7.24 -6.65 -11.95
C LYS A 87 8.25 -7.79 -11.98
N ILE A 88 8.72 -8.20 -13.16
CA ILE A 88 9.82 -9.16 -13.31
C ILE A 88 11.08 -8.55 -12.72
N ASP A 89 11.50 -7.38 -13.22
CA ASP A 89 12.74 -6.69 -12.79
C ASP A 89 12.77 -6.46 -11.27
N MET A 90 11.62 -6.12 -10.67
CA MET A 90 11.46 -5.96 -9.22
C MET A 90 11.58 -7.27 -8.43
N LEU A 91 11.05 -8.39 -8.94
CA LEU A 91 11.20 -9.69 -8.31
C LEU A 91 12.64 -10.18 -8.44
N ASP A 92 13.19 -10.15 -9.66
CA ASP A 92 14.58 -10.39 -10.01
C ASP A 92 15.57 -9.68 -9.07
N TYR A 93 15.36 -8.37 -8.84
CA TYR A 93 16.18 -7.58 -7.92
C TYR A 93 16.18 -8.16 -6.51
N ARG A 94 14.99 -8.48 -5.98
CA ARG A 94 14.83 -8.98 -4.60
C ARG A 94 15.35 -10.41 -4.45
N THR A 95 15.09 -11.28 -5.42
CA THR A 95 15.55 -12.66 -5.44
C THR A 95 17.08 -12.70 -5.39
N ARG A 96 17.78 -11.98 -6.27
CA ARG A 96 19.26 -11.90 -6.25
C ARG A 96 19.80 -11.43 -4.89
N ARG A 97 19.11 -10.49 -4.23
CA ARG A 97 19.51 -9.92 -2.93
C ARG A 97 19.28 -10.88 -1.76
N LEU A 98 18.32 -11.79 -1.89
CA LEU A 98 18.06 -12.90 -0.96
C LEU A 98 18.98 -14.09 -1.22
N GLU A 99 19.47 -14.28 -2.45
CA GLU A 99 20.44 -15.30 -2.83
C GLU A 99 21.88 -14.93 -2.45
N MET A 100 22.20 -13.63 -2.31
CA MET A 100 23.48 -13.15 -1.79
C MET A 100 23.78 -13.68 -0.38
N GLU A 101 25.07 -13.94 -0.13
CA GLU A 101 25.58 -14.35 1.17
C GLU A 101 25.12 -13.40 2.31
N PRO A 102 24.69 -13.94 3.46
CA PRO A 102 24.29 -13.16 4.62
C PRO A 102 25.42 -12.28 5.16
N VAL A 103 25.11 -11.01 5.43
CA VAL A 103 26.10 -10.06 5.97
C VAL A 103 26.09 -10.15 7.51
N ALA A 104 27.26 -10.28 8.13
CA ALA A 104 27.38 -10.19 9.59
C ALA A 104 26.99 -8.79 10.08
N TRP A 105 26.12 -8.70 11.08
CA TRP A 105 25.68 -7.44 11.66
C TRP A 105 26.80 -6.80 12.48
N ASN A 106 27.24 -5.61 12.07
CA ASN A 106 28.31 -4.85 12.70
C ASN A 106 28.15 -3.34 12.40
N GLU A 107 29.02 -2.50 12.98
CA GLU A 107 28.98 -1.04 12.79
C GLU A 107 29.09 -0.60 11.32
N SER A 108 29.79 -1.35 10.47
CA SER A 108 29.91 -1.04 9.03
C SER A 108 28.59 -1.30 8.29
N ALA A 109 27.95 -2.43 8.57
CA ALA A 109 26.61 -2.74 8.09
C ALA A 109 25.60 -1.69 8.56
N LEU A 110 25.58 -1.36 9.86
CA LEU A 110 24.75 -0.29 10.40
C LEU A 110 25.02 1.05 9.71
N SER A 111 26.28 1.47 9.59
CA SER A 111 26.68 2.71 8.91
C SER A 111 26.22 2.78 7.46
N SER A 112 26.14 1.64 6.76
CA SER A 112 25.60 1.57 5.40
C SER A 112 24.08 1.79 5.37
N VAL A 113 23.33 1.20 6.32
CA VAL A 113 21.88 1.40 6.48
C VAL A 113 21.55 2.83 6.91
N LEU A 114 22.36 3.44 7.78
CA LEU A 114 22.15 4.83 8.20
C LEU A 114 22.38 5.84 7.07
N ARG A 115 23.26 5.53 6.10
CA ARG A 115 23.45 6.36 4.90
C ARG A 115 22.32 6.19 3.88
N ASP A 116 21.88 4.96 3.63
CA ASP A 116 20.68 4.69 2.82
C ASP A 116 19.92 3.47 3.38
N PRO A 117 18.77 3.69 4.05
CA PRO A 117 17.96 2.60 4.58
C PRO A 117 17.42 1.65 3.50
N SER A 118 17.37 2.08 2.24
CA SER A 118 16.98 1.24 1.10
C SER A 118 18.13 0.38 0.59
N ALA A 119 19.40 0.73 0.87
CA ALA A 119 20.57 0.08 0.29
C ALA A 119 20.84 -1.32 0.82
N LEU A 120 20.27 -1.73 1.96
CA LEU A 120 20.27 -3.12 2.44
C LEU A 120 18.89 -3.79 2.43
N GLU A 121 17.83 -3.16 1.90
CA GLU A 121 16.52 -3.82 1.80
C GLU A 121 16.64 -5.15 1.03
N PHE A 122 15.96 -6.19 1.52
CA PHE A 122 16.00 -7.56 1.00
C PHE A 122 17.35 -8.29 1.10
N ARG A 123 18.36 -7.77 1.81
CA ARG A 123 19.55 -8.57 2.19
C ARG A 123 19.27 -9.43 3.42
N LYS A 124 19.84 -10.63 3.41
CA LYS A 124 20.03 -11.45 4.60
C LYS A 124 21.13 -10.87 5.48
N ILE A 125 20.92 -10.83 6.79
CA ILE A 125 21.95 -10.57 7.79
C ILE A 125 21.99 -11.67 8.85
N VAL A 126 23.14 -11.81 9.50
CA VAL A 126 23.35 -12.66 10.68
C VAL A 126 23.58 -11.76 11.88
N CYS A 127 22.85 -11.99 12.96
CA CYS A 127 22.99 -11.27 14.22
C CYS A 127 22.90 -12.24 15.41
N GLU A 128 23.58 -11.92 16.50
CA GLU A 128 23.66 -12.78 17.69
C GLU A 128 23.41 -11.94 18.95
N GLY A 129 22.57 -12.44 19.85
CA GLY A 129 22.22 -11.71 21.07
C GLY A 129 21.18 -12.41 21.92
N ASP A 130 20.59 -11.67 22.85
CA ASP A 130 19.51 -12.12 23.71
C ASP A 130 18.22 -11.37 23.38
N PHE A 131 17.09 -12.09 23.36
CA PHE A 131 15.78 -11.49 23.13
C PHE A 131 15.25 -10.84 24.41
N ASP A 132 15.03 -9.52 24.35
CA ASP A 132 14.33 -8.76 25.39
C ASP A 132 12.81 -9.01 25.26
N LYS A 133 12.35 -10.08 25.90
CA LYS A 133 10.96 -10.56 25.76
C LYS A 133 9.95 -9.58 26.35
N GLU A 134 10.30 -8.87 27.42
CA GLU A 134 9.44 -7.89 28.10
C GLU A 134 9.03 -6.76 27.13
N LYS A 135 9.95 -6.37 26.24
CA LYS A 135 9.70 -5.35 25.20
C LYS A 135 9.18 -5.91 23.88
N SER A 136 8.56 -7.09 23.88
CA SER A 136 7.95 -7.66 22.68
C SER A 136 6.67 -6.93 22.28
N VAL A 137 6.53 -6.63 20.99
CA VAL A 137 5.36 -6.00 20.38
C VAL A 137 4.58 -7.02 19.55
N PHE A 138 3.26 -7.06 19.75
CA PHE A 138 2.34 -7.97 19.05
C PHE A 138 1.50 -7.23 18.02
N ILE A 139 1.67 -7.56 16.74
CA ILE A 139 1.00 -6.87 15.63
C ILE A 139 -0.12 -7.74 15.06
N GLY A 140 -1.36 -7.25 15.10
CA GLY A 140 -2.51 -7.98 14.57
C GLY A 140 -3.79 -7.15 14.43
N PRO A 141 -4.88 -7.78 13.94
CA PRO A 141 -4.97 -9.20 13.60
C PRO A 141 -4.20 -9.58 12.33
N ARG A 142 -3.51 -10.73 12.34
CA ARG A 142 -2.87 -11.34 11.18
C ARG A 142 -3.42 -12.73 10.95
N SER A 143 -4.06 -12.95 9.80
CA SER A 143 -4.62 -14.24 9.42
C SER A 143 -3.55 -15.15 8.80
N ARG A 144 -3.51 -16.42 9.20
CA ARG A 144 -2.69 -17.49 8.59
C ARG A 144 -3.59 -18.70 8.31
N SER A 145 -3.41 -19.34 7.16
CA SER A 145 -4.05 -20.64 6.89
C SER A 145 -3.19 -21.75 7.49
N ILE A 146 -3.80 -22.58 8.34
CA ILE A 146 -3.18 -23.71 9.04
C ILE A 146 -4.07 -24.92 8.77
N SER A 147 -3.53 -25.92 8.08
CA SER A 147 -4.27 -27.15 7.71
C SER A 147 -5.62 -26.89 7.00
N GLY A 148 -5.70 -25.81 6.21
CA GLY A 148 -6.92 -25.40 5.50
C GLY A 148 -7.89 -24.52 6.31
N VAL A 149 -7.66 -24.32 7.60
CA VAL A 149 -8.44 -23.42 8.46
C VAL A 149 -7.73 -22.07 8.57
N THR A 150 -8.44 -20.97 8.34
CA THR A 150 -7.90 -19.62 8.55
C THR A 150 -8.01 -19.24 10.02
N GLU A 151 -6.88 -19.10 10.70
CA GLU A 151 -6.81 -18.61 12.08
C GLU A 151 -6.26 -17.18 12.14
N ASN A 152 -6.81 -16.36 13.03
CA ASN A 152 -6.28 -15.04 13.35
C ASN A 152 -5.32 -15.10 14.54
N GLY A 153 -4.18 -14.43 14.38
CA GLY A 153 -3.10 -14.34 15.36
C GLY A 153 -2.36 -13.00 15.27
N TYR A 154 -1.10 -12.99 15.70
CA TYR A 154 -0.23 -11.82 15.75
C TYR A 154 1.15 -12.14 15.15
N TYR A 155 1.86 -11.14 14.62
CA TYR A 155 3.31 -11.21 14.48
C TYR A 155 3.97 -10.74 15.76
N VAL A 156 5.03 -11.42 16.20
CA VAL A 156 5.79 -11.07 17.41
C VAL A 156 7.10 -10.40 17.01
N ILE A 157 7.23 -9.11 17.31
CA ILE A 157 8.50 -8.37 17.14
C ILE A 157 9.17 -8.25 18.50
N THR A 158 10.40 -8.73 18.62
CA THR A 158 11.17 -8.69 19.86
C THR A 158 12.52 -8.03 19.59
N PRO A 159 12.98 -7.09 20.43
CA PRO A 159 14.36 -6.60 20.38
C PRO A 159 15.36 -7.73 20.61
N LEU A 160 16.33 -7.86 19.71
CA LEU A 160 17.55 -8.65 19.93
C LEU A 160 18.62 -7.70 20.44
N ILE A 161 19.03 -7.88 21.69
CA ILE A 161 20.08 -7.12 22.35
C ILE A 161 21.39 -7.88 22.17
N PRO A 162 22.38 -7.36 21.42
CA PRO A 162 23.66 -8.05 21.26
C PRO A 162 24.40 -8.12 22.59
N ARG A 163 25.08 -9.25 22.84
CA ARG A 163 25.97 -9.38 24.00
C ARG A 163 27.22 -8.54 23.76
N SER A 164 27.55 -7.64 24.69
CA SER A 164 28.79 -6.86 24.63
C SER A 164 30.00 -7.81 24.67
N THR A 165 30.63 -8.01 23.52
CA THR A 165 31.99 -8.55 23.43
C THR A 165 32.98 -7.37 23.38
N PRO A 166 34.21 -7.52 23.88
CA PRO A 166 35.18 -6.42 23.94
C PRO A 166 35.45 -5.73 22.59
N ASP A 167 35.31 -6.47 21.49
CA ASP A 167 35.61 -6.02 20.12
C ASP A 167 34.35 -5.69 19.28
N SER A 168 33.13 -5.65 19.86
CA SER A 168 31.90 -5.48 19.06
C SER A 168 30.85 -4.57 19.70
N LEU A 169 30.84 -3.30 19.26
CA LEU A 169 29.75 -2.35 19.48
C LEU A 169 28.58 -2.62 18.51
N GLN A 170 27.92 -3.76 18.66
CA GLN A 170 26.71 -4.04 17.91
C GLN A 170 25.53 -3.23 18.48
N SER A 171 24.74 -2.63 17.59
CA SER A 171 23.47 -1.99 17.96
C SER A 171 22.32 -3.02 18.01
N PRO A 172 21.32 -2.82 18.88
CA PRO A 172 20.13 -3.68 18.94
C PRO A 172 19.36 -3.68 17.61
N ILE A 173 18.61 -4.75 17.36
CA ILE A 173 17.80 -4.95 16.15
C ILE A 173 16.38 -5.36 16.56
N LEU A 174 15.37 -4.90 15.82
CA LEU A 174 14.01 -5.41 15.93
C LEU A 174 13.84 -6.65 15.05
N VAL A 175 13.51 -7.79 15.65
CA VAL A 175 13.31 -9.05 14.93
C VAL A 175 11.84 -9.45 14.97
N ASN A 176 11.19 -9.52 13.81
CA ASN A 176 9.91 -10.23 13.70
C ASN A 176 10.16 -11.73 13.66
N ARG A 177 9.91 -12.38 14.79
CA ARG A 177 10.13 -13.81 15.02
C ARG A 177 9.07 -14.70 14.37
N GLY A 178 8.05 -14.10 13.75
CA GLY A 178 6.98 -14.82 13.06
C GLY A 178 5.63 -14.76 13.75
N TRP A 179 4.73 -15.62 13.28
CA TRP A 179 3.30 -15.64 13.61
C TRP A 179 2.99 -16.52 14.83
N VAL A 180 2.06 -16.07 15.68
CA VAL A 180 1.51 -16.82 16.81
C VAL A 180 -0.03 -16.76 16.82
N PRO A 181 -0.73 -17.85 17.19
CA PRO A 181 -2.18 -17.84 17.33
C PRO A 181 -2.59 -17.01 18.55
N ARG A 182 -3.83 -16.50 18.58
CA ARG A 182 -4.33 -15.68 19.70
C ARG A 182 -4.15 -16.37 21.06
N GLY A 183 -4.47 -17.66 21.16
CA GLY A 183 -4.32 -18.42 22.40
C GLY A 183 -2.88 -18.69 22.86
N TRP A 184 -1.86 -18.35 22.07
CA TRP A 184 -0.44 -18.39 22.51
C TRP A 184 -0.03 -17.08 23.19
N HIS A 185 -0.45 -15.93 22.63
CA HIS A 185 -0.23 -14.61 23.23
C HIS A 185 -0.78 -14.57 24.67
N ASP A 186 -2.04 -14.98 24.85
CA ASP A 186 -2.74 -14.89 26.14
C ASP A 186 -2.19 -15.84 27.21
N LYS A 187 -1.38 -16.84 26.82
CA LYS A 187 -0.63 -17.70 27.74
C LYS A 187 0.70 -17.05 28.10
N ASN A 188 1.48 -16.64 27.10
CA ASN A 188 2.80 -16.05 27.31
C ASN A 188 2.74 -14.77 28.18
N VAL A 189 1.73 -13.91 27.99
CA VAL A 189 1.50 -12.74 28.86
C VAL A 189 1.27 -13.15 30.34
N LYS A 190 0.52 -14.24 30.58
CA LYS A 190 0.30 -14.76 31.94
C LYS A 190 1.55 -15.42 32.51
N ASP A 191 2.27 -16.18 31.71
CA ASP A 191 3.51 -16.84 32.12
C ASP A 191 4.57 -15.80 32.52
N LEU A 192 4.67 -14.67 31.79
CA LEU A 192 5.51 -13.53 32.16
C LEU A 192 5.06 -12.90 33.49
N GLN A 193 3.76 -12.61 33.67
CA GLN A 193 3.22 -12.07 34.93
C GLN A 193 3.49 -13.00 36.12
N ILE A 194 3.33 -14.32 35.95
CA ILE A 194 3.61 -15.32 36.99
C ILE A 194 5.11 -15.38 37.32
N LEU A 195 6.00 -15.18 36.34
CA LEU A 195 7.45 -15.13 36.57
C LEU A 195 7.87 -13.86 37.32
N ASP A 196 7.25 -12.72 37.03
CA ASP A 196 7.46 -11.47 37.77
C ASP A 196 6.96 -11.62 39.22
N GLU A 197 5.73 -12.10 39.42
CA GLU A 197 5.15 -12.39 40.74
C GLU A 197 5.97 -13.43 41.54
N ALA A 198 6.56 -14.42 40.89
CA ALA A 198 7.45 -15.40 41.54
C ALA A 198 8.84 -14.83 41.86
N SER A 199 9.25 -13.73 41.21
CA SER A 199 10.49 -13.00 41.52
C SER A 199 10.30 -11.98 42.66
N GLU A 200 9.09 -11.43 42.81
CA GLU A 200 8.70 -10.60 43.96
C GLU A 200 8.34 -11.47 45.18
N SER A 201 9.36 -11.91 45.92
CA SER A 201 9.18 -12.66 47.17
C SER A 201 8.20 -11.95 48.14
N PRO A 202 7.28 -12.67 48.80
CA PRO A 202 6.22 -12.05 49.60
C PRO A 202 6.77 -11.28 50.80
N LYS A 203 6.28 -10.04 50.97
CA LYS A 203 6.64 -9.18 52.11
C LYS A 203 6.35 -9.89 53.44
N ALA A 204 7.35 -9.87 54.33
CA ALA A 204 7.33 -10.60 55.59
C ALA A 204 6.11 -10.25 56.47
N VAL A 205 5.27 -11.26 56.71
CA VAL A 205 4.27 -11.22 57.79
C VAL A 205 5.02 -11.33 59.12
N LYS A 206 4.77 -10.40 60.04
CA LYS A 206 5.37 -10.43 61.38
C LYS A 206 4.82 -11.63 62.17
N PRO A 207 5.67 -12.52 62.74
CA PRO A 207 5.21 -13.50 63.69
C PRO A 207 5.01 -12.86 65.07
N ASP A 208 3.89 -13.18 65.71
CA ASP A 208 3.62 -12.86 67.12
C ASP A 208 4.43 -13.77 68.06
N GLU A 209 4.60 -13.37 69.32
CA GLU A 209 5.46 -14.04 70.28
C GLU A 209 5.00 -15.45 70.64
N LYS A 210 5.83 -16.47 70.35
CA LYS A 210 5.98 -17.65 71.23
C LYS A 210 7.18 -18.54 70.87
N GLY A 211 7.81 -19.09 71.91
CA GLY A 211 8.45 -20.41 71.81
C GLY A 211 9.95 -20.43 71.54
N SER A 212 10.74 -20.02 72.53
CA SER A 212 12.20 -20.14 72.67
C SER A 212 12.85 -21.53 72.42
N TRP A 213 12.64 -22.20 71.27
CA TRP A 213 13.26 -23.51 70.95
C TRP A 213 14.21 -23.49 69.73
N TRP A 214 14.08 -22.51 68.82
CA TRP A 214 14.88 -22.40 67.59
C TRP A 214 16.37 -22.10 67.82
N LYS A 215 16.75 -21.56 68.99
CA LYS A 215 18.12 -21.14 69.31
C LYS A 215 19.15 -22.28 69.36
N PHE A 216 18.71 -23.54 69.39
CA PHE A 216 19.60 -24.70 69.42
C PHE A 216 19.98 -25.27 68.04
N TRP A 217 19.29 -24.89 66.96
CA TRP A 217 19.52 -25.46 65.62
C TRP A 217 20.12 -24.45 64.62
N SER A 218 20.65 -23.33 65.13
CA SER A 218 21.23 -22.24 64.33
C SER A 218 22.67 -22.53 63.86
N ASN A 219 22.88 -23.65 63.15
CA ASN A 219 24.03 -23.74 62.25
C ASN A 219 23.80 -22.74 61.11
N LYS A 220 24.62 -21.68 61.03
CA LYS A 220 24.55 -20.72 59.93
C LYS A 220 24.69 -21.48 58.60
N PRO A 221 23.71 -21.41 57.67
CA PRO A 221 23.95 -21.92 56.34
C PRO A 221 25.12 -21.12 55.75
N LYS A 222 26.18 -21.86 55.39
CA LYS A 222 27.32 -21.34 54.66
C LYS A 222 26.78 -20.65 53.41
N SER A 223 27.19 -19.41 53.16
CA SER A 223 26.72 -18.56 52.06
C SER A 223 26.46 -19.39 50.80
N SER A 224 25.19 -19.54 50.43
CA SER A 224 24.82 -20.25 49.21
C SER A 224 25.57 -19.60 48.05
N PRO A 225 26.19 -20.36 47.14
CA PRO A 225 26.79 -19.78 45.96
C PRO A 225 25.69 -19.03 45.20
N GLU A 226 26.01 -17.81 44.79
CA GLU A 226 25.18 -17.02 43.90
C GLU A 226 24.91 -17.87 42.65
N PHE A 227 23.64 -18.28 42.49
CA PHE A 227 23.25 -19.25 41.50
C PHE A 227 23.20 -18.52 40.15
N GLU A 228 24.36 -18.29 39.53
CA GLU A 228 24.45 -17.80 38.15
C GLU A 228 23.57 -18.73 37.30
N LYS A 229 22.44 -18.20 36.80
CA LYS A 229 21.61 -18.90 35.82
C LYS A 229 22.54 -19.37 34.69
N PRO A 230 22.49 -20.64 34.27
CA PRO A 230 23.34 -21.13 33.18
C PRO A 230 23.24 -20.17 31.99
N ARG A 231 24.34 -19.50 31.65
CA ARG A 231 24.39 -18.57 30.52
C ARG A 231 24.20 -19.38 29.24
N MET A 232 22.96 -19.47 28.77
CA MET A 232 22.63 -20.12 27.50
C MET A 232 23.46 -19.49 26.36
N PRO A 233 23.79 -20.23 25.29
CA PRO A 233 24.41 -19.62 24.11
C PRO A 233 23.55 -18.45 23.58
N PRO A 234 24.15 -17.43 22.94
CA PRO A 234 23.39 -16.34 22.35
C PRO A 234 22.48 -16.90 21.25
N VAL A 235 21.31 -16.28 21.07
CA VAL A 235 20.42 -16.65 19.97
C VAL A 235 21.00 -16.08 18.68
N ARG A 236 21.34 -16.97 17.76
CA ARG A 236 21.77 -16.61 16.40
C ARG A 236 20.55 -16.54 15.48
N VAL A 237 20.33 -15.37 14.90
CA VAL A 237 19.21 -15.09 13.99
C VAL A 237 19.76 -14.79 12.61
N ILE A 238 19.24 -15.50 11.60
CA ILE A 238 19.38 -15.13 10.20
C ILE A 238 18.06 -14.47 9.79
N GLY A 239 18.11 -13.21 9.37
CA GLY A 239 16.90 -12.46 9.02
C GLY A 239 17.08 -11.57 7.80
N VAL A 240 15.98 -11.20 7.17
CA VAL A 240 15.93 -10.35 5.98
C VAL A 240 15.55 -8.93 6.38
N ILE A 241 16.38 -7.95 5.99
CA ILE A 241 16.09 -6.53 6.25
C ILE A 241 14.85 -6.07 5.49
N ARG A 242 13.92 -5.45 6.22
CA ARG A 242 12.68 -4.86 5.70
C ARG A 242 12.48 -3.46 6.29
N GLY A 243 11.72 -2.61 5.58
CA GLY A 243 11.21 -1.35 6.14
C GLY A 243 9.80 -1.48 6.73
N SER A 244 9.27 -0.37 7.25
CA SER A 244 7.87 -0.27 7.70
C SER A 244 6.87 -0.68 6.61
N GLU A 245 5.76 -1.28 7.03
CA GLU A 245 4.62 -1.54 6.17
C GLU A 245 3.91 -0.22 5.79
N LYS A 246 3.23 -0.22 4.63
CA LYS A 246 2.34 0.87 4.22
C LYS A 246 0.90 0.43 4.44
N PRO A 247 0.21 0.90 5.50
CA PRO A 247 -1.17 0.51 5.77
C PRO A 247 -2.13 1.02 4.68
N SER A 248 -3.28 0.35 4.56
CA SER A 248 -4.42 0.85 3.77
C SER A 248 -5.20 1.88 4.57
N ILE A 249 -5.96 2.75 3.89
CA ILE A 249 -6.79 3.81 4.51
C ILE A 249 -7.88 3.28 5.48
N PHE A 250 -8.15 1.97 5.46
CA PHE A 250 -9.10 1.29 6.34
C PHE A 250 -8.44 0.62 7.56
N VAL A 251 -7.11 0.64 7.66
CA VAL A 251 -6.37 0.11 8.81
C VAL A 251 -6.30 1.21 9.88
N PRO A 252 -6.69 0.95 11.14
CA PRO A 252 -6.55 1.92 12.22
C PRO A 252 -5.08 2.29 12.48
N ALA A 253 -4.86 3.44 13.11
CA ALA A 253 -3.54 3.85 13.59
C ALA A 253 -3.05 2.92 14.72
N ASN A 254 -1.72 2.75 14.82
CA ASN A 254 -1.11 2.08 15.96
C ASN A 254 -1.20 2.98 17.21
N GLU A 255 -1.44 2.38 18.39
CA GLU A 255 -1.62 3.07 19.67
C GLU A 255 -0.65 2.49 20.72
N PRO A 256 0.64 2.90 20.72
CA PRO A 256 1.69 2.26 21.52
C PRO A 256 1.41 2.17 23.01
N ASN A 257 0.83 3.23 23.59
CA ASN A 257 0.48 3.33 25.01
C ASN A 257 -0.57 2.30 25.46
N SER A 258 -1.32 1.72 24.52
CA SER A 258 -2.32 0.70 24.78
C SER A 258 -1.88 -0.70 24.32
N GLY A 259 -0.68 -0.83 23.77
CA GLY A 259 -0.17 -2.06 23.16
C GLY A 259 -0.92 -2.50 21.88
N GLN A 260 -1.73 -1.64 21.26
CA GLN A 260 -2.48 -1.98 20.05
C GLN A 260 -1.69 -1.63 18.78
N TRP A 261 -1.34 -2.66 18.00
CA TRP A 261 -0.56 -2.51 16.77
C TRP A 261 -1.20 -3.28 15.63
N PHE A 262 -1.50 -2.59 14.53
CA PHE A 262 -2.15 -3.15 13.35
C PHE A 262 -1.18 -3.38 12.18
N TYR A 263 -0.16 -2.53 12.04
CA TYR A 263 0.86 -2.60 10.98
C TYR A 263 2.28 -2.36 11.52
N VAL A 264 3.29 -2.85 10.81
CA VAL A 264 4.70 -2.66 11.19
C VAL A 264 5.12 -1.20 10.93
N ASP A 265 5.35 -0.44 11.99
CA ASP A 265 5.94 0.90 11.95
C ASP A 265 7.27 0.88 12.71
N VAL A 266 8.40 0.74 11.99
CA VAL A 266 9.71 0.46 12.59
C VAL A 266 10.15 1.56 13.57
N PRO A 267 10.13 2.88 13.23
CA PRO A 267 10.45 3.94 14.18
C PRO A 267 9.51 4.00 15.39
N MET A 268 8.21 3.74 15.21
CA MET A 268 7.25 3.77 16.31
C MET A 268 7.45 2.59 17.27
N ILE A 269 7.69 1.39 16.73
CA ILE A 269 8.00 0.18 17.51
C ILE A 269 9.33 0.35 18.24
N ALA A 270 10.37 0.86 17.56
CA ALA A 270 11.66 1.12 18.18
C ALA A 270 11.53 2.01 19.42
N ARG A 271 10.81 3.14 19.31
CA ARG A 271 10.50 4.01 20.46
C ARG A 271 9.74 3.31 21.57
N ALA A 272 8.74 2.49 21.24
CA ALA A 272 7.99 1.73 22.24
C ALA A 272 8.87 0.72 22.99
N CYS A 273 9.87 0.14 22.32
CA CYS A 273 10.90 -0.71 22.92
C CYS A 273 12.05 0.08 23.59
N GLY A 274 11.99 1.41 23.67
CA GLY A 274 13.07 2.24 24.23
C GLY A 274 14.34 2.29 23.37
N LEU A 275 14.23 2.00 22.07
CA LEU A 275 15.34 1.97 21.11
C LEU A 275 15.33 3.20 20.19
N PRO A 276 16.47 3.56 19.56
CA PRO A 276 16.56 4.63 18.57
C PRO A 276 15.64 4.42 17.35
N GLU A 277 15.05 5.49 16.81
CA GLU A 277 14.14 5.42 15.65
C GLU A 277 14.77 4.83 14.36
N ASN A 278 16.10 4.88 14.26
CA ASN A 278 16.90 4.30 13.17
C ASN A 278 17.28 2.82 13.41
N THR A 279 16.70 2.17 14.42
CA THR A 279 16.90 0.73 14.68
C THR A 279 16.46 -0.09 13.46
N VAL A 280 17.31 -1.05 13.06
CA VAL A 280 17.03 -1.92 11.92
C VAL A 280 15.97 -2.95 12.28
N TYR A 281 15.11 -3.25 11.30
CA TYR A 281 14.07 -4.27 11.38
C TYR A 281 14.36 -5.42 10.42
N ILE A 282 14.27 -6.65 10.94
CA ILE A 282 14.41 -7.87 10.15
C ILE A 282 13.23 -8.82 10.35
N GLU A 283 12.89 -9.53 9.29
CA GLU A 283 12.03 -10.72 9.36
C GLU A 283 12.94 -11.92 9.63
N ASP A 284 12.68 -12.66 10.70
CA ASP A 284 13.34 -13.94 10.96
C ASP A 284 12.98 -14.93 9.84
N ILE A 285 13.99 -15.62 9.32
CA ILE A 285 13.85 -16.66 8.28
C ILE A 285 14.46 -17.99 8.73
N ASN A 286 14.74 -18.16 10.02
CA ASN A 286 15.25 -19.42 10.53
C ASN A 286 14.18 -20.53 10.43
N GLU A 287 14.51 -21.65 9.81
CA GLU A 287 13.59 -22.79 9.64
C GLU A 287 13.64 -23.77 10.83
N ASP A 288 14.59 -23.60 11.76
CA ASP A 288 14.83 -24.46 12.94
C ASP A 288 13.78 -24.29 14.06
N VAL A 289 12.50 -24.50 13.73
CA VAL A 289 11.39 -24.49 14.70
C VAL A 289 11.36 -25.82 15.46
N SER A 290 11.59 -25.76 16.78
CA SER A 290 11.53 -26.95 17.64
C SER A 290 10.12 -27.58 17.65
N PRO A 291 9.99 -28.90 17.43
CA PRO A 291 8.69 -29.59 17.50
C PRO A 291 7.97 -29.41 18.84
N THR A 292 8.73 -29.23 19.93
CA THR A 292 8.20 -29.06 21.30
C THR A 292 7.66 -27.65 21.56
N ASN A 293 8.13 -26.64 20.80
CA ASN A 293 7.61 -25.28 20.86
C ASN A 293 7.46 -24.71 19.43
N PRO A 294 6.35 -25.02 18.75
CA PRO A 294 6.15 -24.71 17.33
C PRO A 294 5.88 -23.22 17.04
N TYR A 295 5.97 -22.34 18.04
CA TYR A 295 5.63 -20.92 17.93
C TYR A 295 6.73 -20.02 18.55
N PRO A 296 7.01 -18.84 17.96
CA PRO A 296 6.42 -18.28 16.74
C PRO A 296 6.85 -19.03 15.47
N VAL A 297 6.00 -19.01 14.43
CA VAL A 297 6.30 -19.61 13.12
C VAL A 297 6.79 -18.50 12.17
N PRO A 298 8.07 -18.51 11.75
CA PRO A 298 8.66 -17.49 10.87
C PRO A 298 7.90 -17.30 9.53
N LYS A 299 8.24 -16.21 8.83
CA LYS A 299 7.73 -15.94 7.48
C LYS A 299 8.60 -16.68 6.47
N ASP A 300 7.96 -17.42 5.58
CA ASP A 300 8.64 -18.01 4.42
C ASP A 300 9.22 -16.90 3.54
N VAL A 301 10.48 -17.06 3.13
CA VAL A 301 11.25 -16.12 2.29
C VAL A 301 10.48 -15.74 1.02
N ASN A 302 9.77 -16.68 0.41
CA ASN A 302 8.98 -16.42 -0.81
C ASN A 302 7.82 -15.45 -0.54
N THR A 303 7.24 -15.45 0.67
CA THR A 303 6.21 -14.48 1.04
C THR A 303 6.73 -13.05 1.16
N LEU A 304 8.03 -12.86 1.39
CA LEU A 304 8.65 -11.53 1.50
C LEU A 304 8.78 -10.83 0.14
N ILE A 305 8.89 -11.59 -0.96
CA ILE A 305 8.96 -11.05 -2.33
C ILE A 305 7.60 -11.01 -3.03
N ARG A 306 6.63 -11.81 -2.55
CA ARG A 306 5.31 -11.95 -3.17
C ARG A 306 4.48 -10.66 -3.09
N HIS A 307 3.76 -10.38 -4.18
CA HIS A 307 2.77 -9.33 -4.30
C HIS A 307 1.38 -9.93 -4.59
N SER A 308 0.32 -9.13 -4.45
CA SER A 308 -1.06 -9.52 -4.79
C SER A 308 -1.31 -9.75 -6.28
N VAL A 309 -0.47 -9.19 -7.17
CA VAL A 309 -0.54 -9.39 -8.63
C VAL A 309 0.86 -9.76 -9.12
N MET A 310 0.97 -10.93 -9.77
CA MET A 310 2.22 -11.47 -10.30
C MET A 310 2.45 -11.11 -11.79
N PRO A 311 3.69 -11.23 -12.30
CA PRO A 311 3.97 -11.09 -13.74
C PRO A 311 3.07 -11.92 -14.65
N ASP A 312 2.70 -13.13 -14.24
CA ASP A 312 1.83 -14.00 -15.03
C ASP A 312 0.37 -13.56 -15.03
N ASP A 313 -0.08 -12.86 -13.99
CA ASP A 313 -1.41 -12.24 -13.98
C ASP A 313 -1.44 -11.05 -14.94
N HIS A 314 -0.39 -10.21 -14.93
CA HIS A 314 -0.22 -9.16 -15.94
C HIS A 314 -0.15 -9.74 -17.37
N LEU A 315 0.43 -10.93 -17.56
CA LEU A 315 0.40 -11.62 -18.86
C LEU A 315 -1.02 -12.07 -19.27
N LYS A 316 -1.78 -12.70 -18.37
CA LYS A 316 -3.19 -13.07 -18.59
C LYS A 316 -4.01 -11.83 -18.97
N TYR A 317 -3.88 -10.73 -18.23
CA TYR A 317 -4.54 -9.47 -18.53
C TYR A 317 -4.12 -8.90 -19.90
N THR A 318 -2.83 -8.95 -20.24
CA THR A 318 -2.33 -8.52 -21.56
C THR A 318 -3.04 -9.23 -22.71
N PHE A 319 -3.19 -10.57 -22.62
CA PHE A 319 -3.95 -11.34 -23.61
C PHE A 319 -5.44 -10.94 -23.64
N THR A 320 -6.08 -10.75 -22.49
CA THR A 320 -7.48 -10.29 -22.41
C THR A 320 -7.69 -8.94 -23.11
N TRP A 321 -6.82 -7.96 -22.85
CA TRP A 321 -6.92 -6.62 -23.43
C TRP A 321 -6.66 -6.60 -24.94
N TYR A 322 -5.66 -7.34 -25.43
CA TYR A 322 -5.42 -7.45 -26.87
C TYR A 322 -6.51 -8.23 -27.62
N THR A 323 -7.09 -9.27 -26.99
CA THR A 323 -8.24 -9.99 -27.56
C THR A 323 -9.46 -9.07 -27.68
N LEU A 324 -9.74 -8.29 -26.63
CA LEU A 324 -10.84 -7.31 -26.64
C LEU A 324 -10.60 -6.20 -27.68
N SER A 325 -9.37 -5.69 -27.77
CA SER A 325 -8.98 -4.71 -28.78
C SER A 325 -9.18 -5.22 -30.20
N ALA A 326 -8.74 -6.45 -30.50
CA ALA A 326 -8.96 -7.09 -31.79
C ALA A 326 -10.46 -7.27 -32.10
N ALA A 327 -11.26 -7.74 -31.14
CA ALA A 327 -12.69 -7.94 -31.30
C ALA A 327 -13.44 -6.61 -31.58
N VAL A 328 -13.15 -5.55 -30.83
CA VAL A 328 -13.77 -4.23 -31.04
C VAL A 328 -13.34 -3.61 -32.37
N THR A 329 -12.05 -3.68 -32.71
CA THR A 329 -11.50 -3.20 -33.99
C THR A 329 -12.11 -3.94 -35.18
N TYR A 330 -12.34 -5.26 -35.04
CA TYR A 330 -13.04 -6.06 -36.04
C TYR A 330 -14.52 -5.66 -36.17
N MET A 331 -15.23 -5.44 -35.07
CA MET A 331 -16.63 -4.98 -35.08
C MET A 331 -16.75 -3.59 -35.73
N ALA A 332 -15.87 -2.64 -35.41
CA ALA A 332 -15.80 -1.33 -36.04
C ALA A 332 -15.53 -1.45 -37.56
N SER A 333 -14.57 -2.29 -37.95
CA SER A 333 -14.25 -2.58 -39.34
C SER A 333 -15.44 -3.17 -40.12
N LYS A 334 -16.15 -4.14 -39.53
CA LYS A 334 -17.39 -4.69 -40.11
C LYS A 334 -18.50 -3.65 -40.19
N ARG A 335 -18.66 -2.80 -39.17
CA ARG A 335 -19.67 -1.73 -39.14
C ARG A 335 -19.47 -0.71 -40.27
N ILE A 336 -18.22 -0.38 -40.60
CA ILE A 336 -17.87 0.53 -41.70
C ILE A 336 -18.02 -0.16 -43.07
N LYS A 337 -17.64 -1.45 -43.18
CA LYS A 337 -17.74 -2.24 -44.42
C LYS A 337 -19.16 -2.71 -44.76
N ALA A 338 -20.10 -2.69 -43.80
CA ALA A 338 -21.49 -3.08 -44.00
C ALA A 338 -22.23 -2.09 -44.92
N LYS A 339 -22.12 -2.30 -46.25
CA LYS A 339 -22.95 -1.60 -47.24
C LYS A 339 -24.43 -1.85 -46.92
N LYS A 340 -25.20 -0.76 -47.01
CA LYS A 340 -26.65 -0.60 -46.78
C LYS A 340 -27.49 -1.87 -47.04
N LEU A 341 -27.69 -2.70 -46.00
CA LEU A 341 -28.66 -3.78 -46.00
C LEU A 341 -29.70 -3.56 -44.88
N SER A 342 -30.92 -3.23 -45.29
CA SER A 342 -32.16 -3.09 -44.50
C SER A 342 -32.06 -2.33 -43.16
N SER A 343 -32.52 -1.08 -43.16
CA SER A 343 -32.62 -0.20 -41.98
C SER A 343 -33.61 -0.72 -40.92
N GLY A 344 -33.22 -0.64 -39.64
CA GLY A 344 -34.11 -0.80 -38.49
C GLY A 344 -33.81 -2.04 -37.65
N VAL A 345 -34.25 -3.22 -38.10
CA VAL A 345 -34.37 -4.43 -37.25
C VAL A 345 -33.01 -4.93 -36.75
N THR A 346 -31.99 -5.00 -37.60
CA THR A 346 -30.64 -5.46 -37.22
C THR A 346 -29.94 -4.53 -36.22
N ALA A 347 -30.17 -3.23 -36.30
CA ALA A 347 -29.63 -2.27 -35.34
C ALA A 347 -30.28 -2.42 -33.95
N ILE A 348 -31.60 -2.59 -33.90
CA ILE A 348 -32.35 -2.82 -32.66
C ILE A 348 -31.94 -4.15 -32.00
N LEU A 349 -31.76 -5.20 -32.81
CA LEU A 349 -31.27 -6.49 -32.31
C LEU A 349 -29.82 -6.42 -31.80
N LEU A 350 -28.93 -5.70 -32.48
CA LEU A 350 -27.55 -5.49 -32.00
C LEU A 350 -27.50 -4.67 -30.71
N VAL A 351 -28.29 -3.59 -30.59
CA VAL A 351 -28.39 -2.80 -29.36
C VAL A 351 -28.98 -3.63 -28.22
N ARG A 352 -30.03 -4.44 -28.48
CA ARG A 352 -30.57 -5.37 -27.46
C ARG A 352 -29.57 -6.45 -27.07
N PHE A 353 -28.82 -7.01 -28.02
CA PHE A 353 -27.81 -8.03 -27.74
C PHE A 353 -26.62 -7.45 -26.94
N LEU A 354 -26.16 -6.26 -27.30
CA LEU A 354 -25.17 -5.51 -26.51
C LEU A 354 -25.69 -5.15 -25.12
N MET A 355 -26.93 -4.68 -24.99
CA MET A 355 -27.58 -4.40 -23.70
C MET A 355 -27.70 -5.67 -22.83
N ILE A 356 -28.03 -6.83 -23.44
CA ILE A 356 -28.09 -8.12 -22.74
C ILE A 356 -26.70 -8.59 -22.32
N ILE A 357 -25.67 -8.44 -23.17
CA ILE A 357 -24.29 -8.77 -22.81
C ILE A 357 -23.78 -7.85 -21.70
N THR A 358 -24.02 -6.54 -21.79
CA THR A 358 -23.60 -5.59 -20.74
C THR A 358 -24.37 -5.83 -19.45
N TRP A 359 -25.68 -6.04 -19.49
CA TRP A 359 -26.47 -6.37 -18.29
C TRP A 359 -26.00 -7.70 -17.69
N LYS A 360 -25.77 -8.75 -18.49
CA LYS A 360 -25.34 -10.05 -17.97
C LYS A 360 -23.91 -10.03 -17.44
N ALA A 361 -23.00 -9.25 -18.03
CA ALA A 361 -21.67 -8.99 -17.49
C ALA A 361 -21.68 -8.14 -16.20
N PHE A 362 -22.64 -7.22 -16.08
CA PHE A 362 -22.84 -6.31 -14.94
C PHE A 362 -23.61 -6.95 -13.78
N SER A 363 -24.42 -7.98 -14.06
CA SER A 363 -25.20 -8.75 -13.09
C SER A 363 -24.46 -9.99 -12.55
N LEU A 364 -23.29 -10.30 -13.09
CA LEU A 364 -22.44 -11.44 -12.66
C LEU A 364 -21.16 -11.01 -11.94
N HIS A 365 -20.98 -9.71 -11.67
CA HIS A 365 -19.78 -9.21 -10.99
C HIS A 365 -20.13 -8.17 -9.94
N ASP A 366 -19.84 -8.47 -8.68
CA ASP A 366 -19.99 -7.51 -7.58
C ASP A 366 -19.16 -6.25 -7.82
N TRP A 367 -19.77 -5.09 -7.54
CA TRP A 367 -19.27 -3.78 -7.91
C TRP A 367 -18.18 -3.25 -6.96
N THR A 368 -16.93 -3.14 -7.42
CA THR A 368 -15.89 -2.31 -6.76
C THR A 368 -14.92 -1.58 -7.70
N TRP A 369 -15.04 -1.75 -9.02
CA TRP A 369 -13.96 -1.43 -9.97
C TRP A 369 -13.65 0.05 -10.28
N PRO A 370 -14.58 1.02 -10.34
CA PRO A 370 -14.24 2.40 -10.76
C PRO A 370 -13.26 3.12 -9.82
N LEU A 371 -13.37 2.87 -8.51
CA LEU A 371 -12.46 3.42 -7.51
C LEU A 371 -11.10 2.70 -7.52
N PHE A 372 -11.06 1.42 -7.88
CA PHE A 372 -9.83 0.61 -7.95
C PHE A 372 -8.81 1.17 -8.95
N PHE A 373 -9.25 1.63 -10.12
CA PHE A 373 -8.35 2.19 -11.14
C PHE A 373 -7.82 3.59 -10.78
N LEU A 374 -8.63 4.44 -10.15
CA LEU A 374 -8.15 5.74 -9.66
C LEU A 374 -7.19 5.57 -8.48
N HIS A 375 -7.45 4.58 -7.62
CA HIS A 375 -6.56 4.19 -6.50
C HIS A 375 -5.24 3.58 -7.00
N GLN A 376 -5.23 2.76 -8.06
CA GLN A 376 -3.97 2.30 -8.66
C GLN A 376 -3.12 3.47 -9.18
N ARG A 377 -3.75 4.52 -9.73
CA ARG A 377 -3.05 5.72 -10.21
C ARG A 377 -2.33 6.51 -9.11
N LEU A 378 -2.73 6.34 -7.85
CA LEU A 378 -2.14 7.02 -6.68
C LEU A 378 -1.25 6.12 -5.81
N VAL A 379 -1.45 4.80 -5.82
CA VAL A 379 -0.76 3.86 -4.89
C VAL A 379 0.22 2.92 -5.60
N ALA A 380 0.20 2.82 -6.93
CA ALA A 380 1.00 1.84 -7.67
C ALA A 380 2.29 2.38 -8.31
N MET A 381 2.76 3.59 -7.98
CA MET A 381 4.18 3.89 -8.16
C MET A 381 4.99 2.90 -7.30
N PRO A 382 5.91 2.11 -7.88
CA PRO A 382 7.02 1.55 -7.10
C PRO A 382 7.74 2.72 -6.41
N SER A 383 8.43 2.48 -5.29
CA SER A 383 9.38 3.48 -4.82
C SER A 383 10.34 3.76 -5.97
N GLU A 384 10.37 4.99 -6.50
CA GLU A 384 11.23 5.34 -7.64
C GLU A 384 12.68 4.93 -7.33
N LYS A 385 13.08 5.07 -6.06
CA LYS A 385 14.36 4.62 -5.53
C LYS A 385 14.66 3.13 -5.78
N SER A 386 13.69 2.23 -5.66
CA SER A 386 13.93 0.79 -5.88
C SER A 386 14.18 0.46 -7.36
N ILE A 387 13.51 1.15 -8.28
CA ILE A 387 13.73 0.98 -9.73
C ILE A 387 15.01 1.70 -10.17
N LEU A 388 15.27 2.91 -9.66
CA LEU A 388 16.51 3.65 -9.92
C LEU A 388 17.73 2.91 -9.38
N ASN A 389 17.64 2.28 -8.19
CA ASN A 389 18.71 1.43 -7.66
C ASN A 389 18.90 0.17 -8.51
N TYR A 390 17.83 -0.50 -8.97
CA TYR A 390 17.97 -1.62 -9.92
C TYR A 390 18.69 -1.21 -11.22
N PHE A 391 18.31 -0.08 -11.83
CA PHE A 391 18.97 0.39 -13.05
C PHE A 391 20.44 0.80 -12.82
N ARG A 392 20.75 1.42 -11.67
CA ARG A 392 22.12 1.74 -11.26
C ARG A 392 22.96 0.48 -11.05
N ASP A 393 22.46 -0.48 -10.27
CA ASP A 393 23.16 -1.75 -10.02
C ASP A 393 23.36 -2.52 -11.33
N LYS A 394 22.37 -2.50 -12.23
CA LYS A 394 22.43 -3.16 -13.54
C LYS A 394 23.43 -2.52 -14.50
N SER A 395 23.59 -1.19 -14.51
CA SER A 395 24.64 -0.54 -15.31
C SER A 395 26.03 -0.85 -14.73
N MET A 396 26.19 -0.78 -13.40
CA MET A 396 27.47 -1.08 -12.73
C MET A 396 27.93 -2.53 -12.95
N ASN A 397 27.00 -3.48 -13.12
CA ASN A 397 27.29 -4.89 -13.45
C ASN A 397 27.41 -5.17 -14.97
N GLN A 398 27.30 -4.16 -15.84
CA GLN A 398 27.59 -4.29 -17.29
C GLN A 398 28.93 -3.67 -17.68
N ASP A 399 29.51 -2.85 -16.80
CA ASP A 399 30.80 -2.17 -16.98
C ASP A 399 31.97 -2.89 -16.23
N ALA A 400 31.74 -4.12 -15.74
CA ALA A 400 32.67 -4.96 -15.00
C ALA A 400 32.70 -6.41 -15.52
#